data_AF-A0A2A5V9N8-F1
#
_entry.id   AF-A0A2A5V9N8-F1
#
_cell.length_a   1.000
_cell.length_b   1.000
_cell.length_c   1.000
_cell.angle_alpha   90.00
_cell.angle_beta   90.00
_cell.angle_gamma   90.00
#
_symmetry.space_group_name_H-M   'P 1'
#
loop_
_entity.id
_entity.type
_entity.pdbx_description
1 polymer ?
#
loop_
_entity_poly.entity_id
_entity_poly.type
_entity_poly.pdbx_seq_one_letter_code
_entity_poly.pdbx_strand_id
1 'polypeptide(L)'
;MDNIEVCKIIDPINASDGAGVKLKRSIGVEPNYFDPFLMLDEFGSENSEDYIAGFPPHPHRGIETVTYMLAGDFEHKDSTGGEGRMTAGDVQWMKTGSGIIHSEMPAMKEGKLHGFQLWVNMPAKLKMSKPEYIYIDADKMSVHKDDDKQVKVIAGKFENAEGPVKGHNVEPVYFDVELNKDKEFNFKLPSTHNTFIYL
;
A
#
# COMPACT_ATOMS: atom_id res chain seq x y z
N MET A 1 16.72 -18.48 -17.75
CA MET A 1 15.86 -17.42 -17.18
C MET A 1 16.83 -16.41 -16.65
N ASP A 2 16.75 -15.19 -17.15
CA ASP A 2 17.69 -14.15 -16.74
C ASP A 2 17.29 -13.66 -15.34
N ASN A 3 18.27 -13.49 -14.47
CA ASN A 3 18.04 -12.91 -13.15
C ASN A 3 17.69 -11.43 -13.34
N ILE A 4 16.68 -10.95 -12.61
CA ILE A 4 16.36 -9.53 -12.59
C ILE A 4 17.39 -8.83 -11.70
N GLU A 5 18.06 -7.83 -12.27
CA GLU A 5 19.06 -7.03 -11.57
C GLU A 5 18.45 -5.69 -11.12
N VAL A 6 18.95 -5.15 -10.01
CA VAL A 6 18.55 -3.81 -9.54
C VAL A 6 19.06 -2.76 -10.52
N CYS A 7 18.15 -2.09 -11.23
CA CYS A 7 18.49 -1.06 -12.21
C CYS A 7 18.67 0.33 -11.58
N LYS A 8 18.02 0.59 -10.44
CA LYS A 8 18.05 1.88 -9.75
C LYS A 8 17.75 1.69 -8.26
N ILE A 9 18.50 2.41 -7.42
CA ILE A 9 18.21 2.57 -5.99
C ILE A 9 17.69 4.00 -5.79
N ILE A 10 16.62 4.15 -5.01
CA ILE A 10 16.00 5.44 -4.70
C ILE A 10 16.00 5.59 -3.19
N ASP A 11 16.69 6.62 -2.69
CA ASP A 11 16.60 7.01 -1.28
C ASP A 11 15.30 7.80 -1.07
N PRO A 12 14.40 7.37 -0.17
CA PRO A 12 13.19 8.12 0.14
C PRO A 12 13.52 9.51 0.71
N ILE A 13 12.79 10.53 0.29
CA ILE A 13 12.92 11.88 0.83
C ILE A 13 11.92 12.11 1.96
N ASN A 14 12.30 12.92 2.95
CA ASN A 14 11.33 13.42 3.92
C ASN A 14 10.32 14.32 3.20
N ALA A 15 9.04 14.08 3.44
CA ALA A 15 7.94 14.87 2.91
C ALA A 15 6.84 15.02 3.97
N SER A 16 5.83 15.81 3.63
CA SER A 16 4.64 15.99 4.45
C SER A 16 3.41 16.09 3.58
N ASP A 17 2.29 15.55 4.06
CA ASP A 17 1.02 15.53 3.35
C ASP A 17 -0.15 15.60 4.36
N GLY A 18 -1.39 15.64 3.87
CA GLY A 18 -2.58 15.81 4.70
C GLY A 18 -2.54 17.11 5.52
N ALA A 19 -2.84 17.00 6.82
CA ALA A 19 -2.77 18.13 7.75
C ALA A 19 -1.38 18.27 8.41
N GLY A 20 -0.30 17.96 7.68
CA GLY A 20 1.08 18.07 8.16
C GLY A 20 1.67 16.75 8.66
N VAL A 21 1.10 15.62 8.26
CA VAL A 21 1.63 14.29 8.58
C VAL A 21 3.03 14.17 7.98
N LYS A 22 4.00 13.71 8.76
CA LYS A 22 5.36 13.45 8.27
C LYS A 22 5.46 12.05 7.69
N LEU A 23 6.12 11.94 6.55
CA LEU A 23 6.28 10.68 5.83
C LEU A 23 7.59 10.68 5.03
N LYS A 24 7.94 9.52 4.49
CA LYS A 24 9.00 9.37 3.50
C LYS A 24 8.41 9.03 2.15
N ARG A 25 8.72 9.81 1.12
CA ARG A 25 8.25 9.60 -0.26
C ARG A 25 9.36 9.04 -1.13
N SER A 26 9.09 7.95 -1.84
CA SER A 26 10.05 7.27 -2.73
C SER A 26 9.66 7.41 -4.20
N ILE A 27 8.54 6.78 -4.61
CA ILE A 27 7.95 6.95 -5.94
C ILE A 27 7.11 8.25 -5.95
N GLY A 28 7.19 9.03 -7.03
CA GLY A 28 6.37 10.24 -7.23
C GLY A 28 7.03 11.57 -6.83
N VAL A 29 8.35 11.59 -6.53
CA VAL A 29 9.11 12.81 -6.17
C VAL A 29 9.48 13.67 -7.39
N GLU A 30 9.93 13.04 -8.48
CA GLU A 30 10.12 13.67 -9.79
C GLU A 30 9.07 13.11 -10.77
N PRO A 31 8.79 13.73 -11.94
CA PRO A 31 7.91 13.17 -12.96
C PRO A 31 8.56 11.93 -13.62
N ASN A 32 8.68 10.87 -12.83
CA ASN A 32 9.25 9.58 -13.17
C ASN A 32 8.37 8.51 -12.51
N TYR A 33 7.08 8.54 -12.88
CA TYR A 33 6.11 7.51 -12.52
C TYR A 33 6.61 6.17 -13.02
N PHE A 34 6.57 5.16 -12.17
CA PHE A 34 6.97 3.82 -12.52
C PHE A 34 5.72 2.99 -12.79
N ASP A 35 5.09 3.22 -13.95
CA ASP A 35 3.77 2.66 -14.32
C ASP A 35 3.67 1.17 -13.95
N PRO A 36 2.64 0.72 -13.21
CA PRO A 36 1.46 1.46 -12.80
C PRO A 36 1.61 2.25 -11.50
N PHE A 37 2.77 2.27 -10.85
CA PHE A 37 2.97 2.96 -9.57
C PHE A 37 3.15 4.47 -9.78
N LEU A 38 2.27 5.25 -9.15
CA LEU A 38 2.26 6.70 -9.23
C LEU A 38 2.95 7.35 -8.03
N MET A 39 2.83 6.73 -6.85
CA MET A 39 3.40 7.22 -5.60
C MET A 39 3.53 6.09 -4.59
N LEU A 40 4.58 6.12 -3.78
CA LEU A 40 4.74 5.28 -2.59
C LEU A 40 5.25 6.15 -1.43
N ASP A 41 4.42 6.26 -0.40
CA ASP A 41 4.75 6.89 0.86
C ASP A 41 4.84 5.83 1.96
N GLU A 42 5.91 5.90 2.75
CA GLU A 42 5.99 5.27 4.07
C GLU A 42 5.60 6.34 5.10
N PHE A 43 4.47 6.17 5.75
CA PHE A 43 4.08 7.00 6.89
C PHE A 43 4.39 6.25 8.19
N GLY A 44 4.97 6.96 9.16
CA GLY A 44 5.17 6.39 10.48
C GLY A 44 6.07 7.22 11.37
N SER A 45 5.73 7.25 12.65
CA SER A 45 6.51 7.91 13.70
C SER A 45 6.18 7.30 15.07
N GLU A 46 7.15 7.37 15.96
CA GLU A 46 6.96 7.12 17.39
C GLU A 46 6.38 8.35 18.11
N ASN A 47 6.48 9.54 17.51
CA ASN A 47 5.92 10.78 18.04
C ASN A 47 4.54 11.05 17.43
N SER A 48 3.50 11.07 18.26
CA SER A 48 2.13 11.28 17.79
C SER A 48 1.89 12.64 17.15
N GLU A 49 2.64 13.68 17.55
CA GLU A 49 2.54 15.00 16.92
C GLU A 49 2.86 14.99 15.42
N ASP A 50 3.62 13.99 14.95
CA ASP A 50 3.98 13.85 13.54
C ASP A 50 2.86 13.28 12.67
N TYR A 51 1.83 12.66 13.26
CA TYR A 51 0.76 11.99 12.52
C TYR A 51 -0.66 12.33 12.97
N ILE A 52 -0.87 12.83 14.18
CA ILE A 52 -2.20 12.94 14.81
C ILE A 52 -3.20 13.80 14.02
N ALA A 53 -2.69 14.75 13.24
CA ALA A 53 -3.51 15.62 12.40
C ALA A 53 -4.15 14.86 11.21
N GLY A 54 -3.57 13.73 10.80
CA GLY A 54 -4.11 12.84 9.79
C GLY A 54 -4.27 13.45 8.40
N PHE A 55 -5.10 12.79 7.60
CA PHE A 55 -5.46 13.19 6.24
C PHE A 55 -6.94 13.60 6.23
N PRO A 56 -7.26 14.89 6.40
CA PRO A 56 -8.63 15.38 6.37
C PRO A 56 -9.30 15.14 5.00
N PRO A 57 -10.62 15.37 4.86
CA PRO A 57 -11.33 15.12 3.61
C PRO A 57 -10.63 15.70 2.36
N HIS A 58 -10.24 14.82 1.44
CA HIS A 58 -9.52 15.16 0.21
C HIS A 58 -9.97 14.28 -0.97
N PRO A 59 -9.85 14.76 -2.23
CA PRO A 59 -10.34 14.03 -3.39
C PRO A 59 -9.27 13.16 -4.05
N HIS A 60 -9.70 12.01 -4.61
CA HIS A 60 -8.94 11.24 -5.60
C HIS A 60 -9.81 10.88 -6.80
N ARG A 61 -9.19 10.65 -7.95
CA ARG A 61 -9.86 10.19 -9.18
C ARG A 61 -8.92 9.41 -10.10
N GLY A 62 -9.41 8.32 -10.68
CA GLY A 62 -8.73 7.56 -11.72
C GLY A 62 -7.51 6.77 -11.26
N ILE A 63 -7.34 6.59 -9.95
CA ILE A 63 -6.26 5.81 -9.32
C ILE A 63 -6.85 4.77 -8.35
N GLU A 64 -6.05 3.79 -7.97
CA GLU A 64 -6.30 2.98 -6.79
C GLU A 64 -5.34 3.42 -5.69
N THR A 65 -5.85 3.57 -4.46
CA THR A 65 -5.01 3.80 -3.28
C THR A 65 -5.00 2.52 -2.46
N VAL A 66 -3.81 2.06 -2.11
CA VAL A 66 -3.59 0.87 -1.28
C VAL A 66 -2.90 1.32 0.00
N THR A 67 -3.59 1.22 1.12
CA THR A 67 -3.06 1.53 2.46
C THR A 67 -2.78 0.21 3.16
N TYR A 68 -1.54 -0.02 3.59
CA TYR A 68 -1.14 -1.20 4.35
C TYR A 68 -0.58 -0.80 5.72
N MET A 69 -1.19 -1.29 6.79
CA MET A 69 -0.82 -0.94 8.15
C MET A 69 0.17 -1.95 8.75
N LEU A 70 1.28 -1.46 9.29
CA LEU A 70 2.23 -2.26 10.09
C LEU A 70 2.03 -2.07 11.60
N ALA A 71 1.66 -0.86 12.03
CA ALA A 71 1.38 -0.54 13.43
C ALA A 71 0.43 0.65 13.55
N GLY A 72 -0.35 0.65 14.64
CA GLY A 72 -1.29 1.72 14.96
C GLY A 72 -2.64 1.58 14.25
N ASP A 73 -3.49 2.59 14.45
CA ASP A 73 -4.89 2.56 14.06
C ASP A 73 -5.30 3.81 13.27
N PHE A 74 -6.02 3.61 12.17
CA PHE A 74 -6.66 4.67 11.37
C PHE A 74 -8.16 4.47 11.26
N GLU A 75 -8.90 5.55 11.13
CA GLU A 75 -10.30 5.57 10.71
C GLU A 75 -10.41 6.18 9.31
N HIS A 76 -11.01 5.44 8.39
CA HIS A 76 -11.38 5.89 7.06
C HIS A 76 -12.86 6.27 7.02
N LYS A 77 -13.17 7.36 6.31
CA LYS A 77 -14.52 7.79 5.96
C LYS A 77 -14.55 8.33 4.54
N ASP A 78 -15.57 8.00 3.75
CA ASP A 78 -15.70 8.48 2.38
C ASP A 78 -17.09 8.99 1.98
N SER A 79 -17.13 9.71 0.86
CA SER A 79 -18.34 10.31 0.28
C SER A 79 -19.37 9.32 -0.25
N THR A 80 -19.05 8.02 -0.32
CA THR A 80 -20.00 6.97 -0.67
C THR A 80 -20.71 6.38 0.55
N GLY A 81 -20.34 6.84 1.76
CA GLY A 81 -20.81 6.31 3.03
C GLY A 81 -19.97 5.14 3.54
N GLY A 82 -18.83 4.84 2.90
CA GLY A 82 -17.87 3.87 3.40
C GLY A 82 -17.15 4.41 4.63
N GLU A 83 -17.07 3.57 5.67
CA GLU A 83 -16.30 3.84 6.87
C GLU A 83 -15.61 2.56 7.33
N GLY A 84 -14.48 2.70 8.00
CA GLY A 84 -13.73 1.56 8.51
C GLY A 84 -12.64 1.99 9.49
N ARG A 85 -12.29 1.09 10.40
CA ARG A 85 -11.12 1.26 11.26
C ARG A 85 -10.07 0.24 10.86
N MET A 86 -8.91 0.71 10.45
CA MET A 86 -7.75 -0.11 10.11
C MET A 86 -6.84 -0.23 11.32
N THR A 87 -6.25 -1.40 11.51
CA THR A 87 -5.26 -1.72 12.56
C THR A 87 -4.08 -2.46 11.94
N ALA A 88 -3.10 -2.85 12.75
CA ALA A 88 -1.90 -3.53 12.28
C ALA A 88 -2.21 -4.81 11.48
N GLY A 89 -1.68 -4.88 10.26
CA GLY A 89 -1.83 -5.97 9.31
C GLY A 89 -2.98 -5.81 8.32
N ASP A 90 -3.88 -4.85 8.54
CA ASP A 90 -5.03 -4.61 7.67
C ASP A 90 -4.62 -3.90 6.38
N VAL A 91 -5.38 -4.14 5.32
CA VAL A 91 -5.23 -3.45 4.03
C VAL A 91 -6.54 -2.82 3.60
N GLN A 92 -6.44 -1.58 3.16
CA GLN A 92 -7.47 -0.88 2.42
C GLN A 92 -7.04 -0.80 0.96
N TRP A 93 -7.90 -1.23 0.05
CA TRP A 93 -7.72 -1.12 -1.38
C TRP A 93 -8.90 -0.36 -1.97
N MET A 94 -8.69 0.91 -2.27
CA MET A 94 -9.76 1.80 -2.75
C MET A 94 -9.56 2.11 -4.23
N LYS A 95 -10.54 1.72 -5.06
CA LYS A 95 -10.60 2.08 -6.48
C LYS A 95 -11.39 3.37 -6.61
N THR A 96 -10.72 4.47 -6.94
CA THR A 96 -11.34 5.81 -6.86
C THR A 96 -12.23 6.13 -8.07
N GLY A 97 -11.97 5.49 -9.22
CA GLY A 97 -12.83 5.59 -10.40
C GLY A 97 -13.14 7.03 -10.79
N SER A 98 -14.43 7.34 -10.99
CA SER A 98 -14.92 8.67 -11.38
C SER A 98 -14.69 9.77 -10.34
N GLY A 99 -14.36 9.41 -9.10
CA GLY A 99 -13.94 10.32 -8.04
C GLY A 99 -14.52 9.93 -6.68
N ILE A 100 -13.72 10.11 -5.62
CA ILE A 100 -14.14 9.94 -4.23
C ILE A 100 -13.51 11.02 -3.37
N ILE A 101 -14.24 11.51 -2.36
CA ILE A 101 -13.68 12.32 -1.28
C ILE A 101 -13.61 11.42 -0.06
N HIS A 102 -12.45 11.35 0.59
CA HIS A 102 -12.28 10.56 1.80
C HIS A 102 -11.30 11.20 2.79
N SER A 103 -11.29 10.70 4.01
CA SER A 103 -10.35 11.07 5.07
C SER A 103 -9.76 9.82 5.72
N GLU A 104 -8.51 9.90 6.14
CA GLU A 104 -7.81 8.87 6.91
C GLU A 104 -7.26 9.54 8.18
N MET A 105 -7.98 9.35 9.29
CA MET A 105 -7.69 10.03 10.56
C MET A 105 -7.16 9.02 11.58
N PRO A 106 -6.06 9.30 12.30
CA PRO A 106 -5.61 8.39 13.35
C PRO A 106 -6.71 8.13 14.38
N ALA A 107 -6.96 6.85 14.68
CA ALA A 107 -7.94 6.41 15.69
C ALA A 107 -7.29 6.15 17.07
N MET A 108 -6.03 6.59 17.21
CA MET A 108 -5.17 6.47 18.38
C MET A 108 -4.59 7.85 18.75
N LYS A 109 -4.16 8.02 20.01
CA LYS A 109 -3.59 9.30 20.51
C LYS A 109 -2.09 9.25 20.77
N GLU A 110 -1.55 8.06 20.98
CA GLU A 110 -0.17 7.81 21.36
C GLU A 110 0.27 6.44 20.84
N GLY A 111 1.59 6.22 20.79
CA GLY A 111 2.19 4.99 20.29
C GLY A 111 2.65 5.09 18.84
N LYS A 112 3.25 4.00 18.37
CA LYS A 112 3.80 3.91 17.02
C LYS A 112 2.69 3.85 15.98
N LEU A 113 2.78 4.74 15.00
CA LEU A 113 2.08 4.58 13.72
C LEU A 113 3.10 4.13 12.68
N HIS A 114 2.73 3.16 11.83
CA HIS A 114 3.57 2.75 10.71
C HIS A 114 2.74 2.07 9.63
N GLY A 115 2.91 2.49 8.39
CA GLY A 115 2.27 1.87 7.24
C GLY A 115 2.74 2.48 5.92
N PHE A 116 2.13 2.00 4.85
CA PHE A 116 2.44 2.40 3.48
C PHE A 116 1.18 2.86 2.75
N GLN A 117 1.34 3.91 1.96
CA GLN A 117 0.37 4.36 0.98
C GLN A 117 0.95 4.17 -0.42
N LEU A 118 0.37 3.27 -1.22
CA LEU A 118 0.73 3.06 -2.61
C LEU A 118 -0.39 3.54 -3.53
N TRP A 119 -0.05 4.36 -4.52
CA TRP A 119 -0.99 4.74 -5.58
C TRP A 119 -0.70 3.97 -6.86
N VAL A 120 -1.74 3.33 -7.39
CA VAL A 120 -1.69 2.53 -8.62
C VAL A 120 -2.57 3.17 -9.67
N ASN A 121 -2.03 3.34 -10.86
CA ASN A 121 -2.72 3.90 -12.01
C ASN A 121 -3.83 2.94 -12.49
N MET A 122 -5.07 3.44 -12.62
CA MET A 122 -6.13 2.63 -13.22
C MET A 122 -6.01 2.63 -14.76
N PRO A 123 -6.33 1.51 -15.44
CA PRO A 123 -6.48 1.49 -16.89
C PRO A 123 -7.50 2.54 -17.37
N ALA A 124 -7.24 3.16 -18.52
CA ALA A 124 -8.06 4.26 -19.05
C ALA A 124 -9.57 3.96 -19.07
N LYS A 125 -9.94 2.73 -19.50
CA LYS A 125 -11.34 2.28 -19.57
C LYS A 125 -12.05 2.19 -18.20
N LEU A 126 -11.32 2.17 -17.10
CA LEU A 126 -11.84 2.00 -15.73
C LEU A 126 -11.76 3.29 -14.90
N LYS A 127 -11.08 4.34 -15.39
CA LYS A 127 -10.94 5.63 -14.68
C LYS A 127 -12.27 6.37 -14.44
N MET A 128 -13.37 5.91 -15.05
CA MET A 128 -14.72 6.47 -14.86
C MET A 128 -15.70 5.49 -14.21
N SER A 129 -15.23 4.32 -13.76
CA SER A 129 -16.05 3.38 -13.01
C SER A 129 -16.55 3.99 -11.69
N LYS A 130 -17.60 3.41 -11.12
CA LYS A 130 -18.05 3.78 -9.77
C LYS A 130 -16.90 3.51 -8.76
N PRO A 131 -16.68 4.39 -7.76
CA PRO A 131 -15.72 4.11 -6.70
C PRO A 131 -16.07 2.81 -5.96
N GLU A 132 -15.03 2.09 -5.54
CA GLU A 132 -15.14 0.84 -4.79
C GLU A 132 -14.14 0.87 -3.64
N TYR A 133 -14.62 0.56 -2.44
CA TYR A 133 -13.80 0.43 -1.23
C TYR A 133 -13.72 -1.04 -0.83
N ILE A 134 -12.51 -1.58 -0.73
CA ILE A 134 -12.27 -2.96 -0.32
C ILE A 134 -11.43 -2.92 0.95
N TYR A 135 -11.98 -3.45 2.03
CA TYR A 135 -11.28 -3.61 3.30
C TYR A 135 -10.94 -5.07 3.52
N ILE A 136 -9.71 -5.32 3.94
CA ILE A 136 -9.16 -6.66 4.11
C ILE A 136 -8.54 -6.73 5.51
N ASP A 137 -9.21 -7.47 6.39
CA ASP A 137 -8.71 -7.77 7.71
C ASP A 137 -7.40 -8.58 7.63
N ALA A 138 -6.49 -8.33 8.58
CA ALA A 138 -5.21 -9.02 8.68
C ALA A 138 -5.35 -10.55 8.71
N ASP A 139 -6.42 -11.07 9.33
CA ASP A 139 -6.68 -12.51 9.45
C ASP A 139 -7.13 -13.19 8.14
N LYS A 140 -7.56 -12.39 7.15
CA LYS A 140 -7.89 -12.85 5.79
C LYS A 140 -6.68 -12.92 4.88
N MET A 141 -5.55 -12.33 5.28
CA MET A 141 -4.32 -12.38 4.50
C MET A 141 -3.69 -13.77 4.58
N SER A 142 -3.48 -14.40 3.43
CA SER A 142 -2.75 -15.66 3.37
C SER A 142 -1.27 -15.43 3.66
N VAL A 143 -0.72 -16.24 4.56
CA VAL A 143 0.70 -16.21 4.91
C VAL A 143 1.35 -17.55 4.53
N HIS A 144 2.42 -17.48 3.75
CA HIS A 144 3.36 -18.59 3.61
C HIS A 144 4.45 -18.45 4.66
N LYS A 145 4.76 -19.52 5.39
CA LYS A 145 5.81 -19.53 6.41
C LYS A 145 6.56 -20.85 6.40
N ASP A 146 7.88 -20.76 6.40
CA ASP A 146 8.80 -21.88 6.56
C ASP A 146 9.95 -21.52 7.52
N ASP A 147 10.99 -22.35 7.60
CA ASP A 147 12.16 -22.13 8.48
C ASP A 147 13.00 -20.90 8.08
N ASP A 148 12.83 -20.38 6.87
CA ASP A 148 13.66 -19.33 6.28
C ASP A 148 12.96 -17.98 6.25
N LYS A 149 11.63 -17.97 6.08
CA LYS A 149 10.88 -16.73 5.79
C LYS A 149 9.41 -16.78 6.20
N GLN A 150 8.85 -15.60 6.30
CA GLN A 150 7.41 -15.35 6.34
C GLN A 150 7.05 -14.42 5.18
N VAL A 151 6.06 -14.81 4.39
CA VAL A 151 5.56 -14.03 3.24
C VAL A 151 4.07 -13.86 3.40
N LYS A 152 3.64 -12.66 3.79
CA LYS A 152 2.23 -12.27 3.80
C LYS A 152 1.85 -11.80 2.40
N VAL A 153 0.84 -12.44 1.81
CA VAL A 153 0.40 -12.16 0.45
C VAL A 153 -0.76 -11.18 0.46
N ILE A 154 -0.46 -9.89 0.25
CA ILE A 154 -1.47 -8.83 0.12
C ILE A 154 -2.21 -8.97 -1.22
N ALA A 155 -1.47 -9.18 -2.30
CA ALA A 155 -2.03 -9.45 -3.62
C ALA A 155 -1.12 -10.35 -4.47
N GLY A 156 -1.73 -11.10 -5.40
CA GLY A 156 -1.03 -12.10 -6.21
C GLY A 156 -0.98 -13.47 -5.52
N LYS A 157 0.06 -14.26 -5.81
CA LYS A 157 0.24 -15.62 -5.29
C LYS A 157 1.71 -15.92 -5.01
N PHE A 158 1.97 -16.55 -3.88
CA PHE A 158 3.29 -17.09 -3.52
C PHE A 158 3.13 -18.49 -2.94
N GLU A 159 3.71 -19.50 -3.60
CA GLU A 159 3.58 -20.91 -3.19
C GLU A 159 2.10 -21.33 -2.96
N ASN A 160 1.77 -21.72 -1.73
CA ASN A 160 0.43 -22.11 -1.29
C ASN A 160 -0.40 -20.94 -0.73
N ALA A 161 0.14 -19.73 -0.66
CA ALA A 161 -0.55 -18.53 -0.19
C ALA A 161 -1.02 -17.66 -1.36
N GLU A 162 -2.24 -17.15 -1.25
CA GLU A 162 -2.85 -16.32 -2.30
C GLU A 162 -3.58 -15.12 -1.70
N GLY A 163 -3.48 -13.96 -2.34
CA GLY A 163 -4.12 -12.74 -1.87
C GLY A 163 -5.65 -12.89 -1.85
N PRO A 164 -6.35 -12.28 -0.88
CA PRO A 164 -7.78 -12.51 -0.66
C PRO A 164 -8.66 -11.85 -1.71
N VAL A 165 -8.18 -10.81 -2.39
CA VAL A 165 -8.93 -10.08 -3.42
C VAL A 165 -8.59 -10.62 -4.80
N LYS A 166 -9.63 -10.72 -5.65
CA LYS A 166 -9.54 -11.10 -7.07
C LYS A 166 -10.15 -9.99 -7.92
N GLY A 167 -9.80 -9.95 -9.21
CA GLY A 167 -10.37 -8.96 -10.12
C GLY A 167 -9.90 -7.53 -9.84
N HIS A 168 -8.61 -7.37 -9.51
CA HIS A 168 -7.96 -6.07 -9.51
C HIS A 168 -7.97 -5.46 -10.93
N ASN A 169 -7.89 -4.13 -11.04
CA ASN A 169 -7.94 -3.47 -12.36
C ASN A 169 -6.65 -3.67 -13.18
N VAL A 170 -5.53 -3.86 -12.48
CA VAL A 170 -4.26 -4.40 -13.00
C VAL A 170 -4.01 -5.74 -12.31
N GLU A 171 -3.03 -6.53 -12.75
CA GLU A 171 -2.64 -7.76 -12.05
C GLU A 171 -1.51 -7.44 -11.05
N PRO A 172 -1.79 -7.23 -9.76
CA PRO A 172 -0.75 -6.90 -8.79
C PRO A 172 -0.02 -8.13 -8.26
N VAL A 173 1.24 -7.92 -7.92
CA VAL A 173 1.99 -8.73 -6.97
C VAL A 173 2.42 -7.80 -5.83
N TYR A 174 1.95 -8.05 -4.62
CA TYR A 174 2.29 -7.27 -3.44
C TYR A 174 2.43 -8.20 -2.23
N PHE A 175 3.66 -8.30 -1.73
CA PHE A 175 4.01 -9.09 -0.56
C PHE A 175 4.61 -8.23 0.54
N ASP A 176 4.38 -8.63 1.77
CA ASP A 176 5.17 -8.24 2.93
C ASP A 176 6.03 -9.45 3.32
N VAL A 177 7.35 -9.26 3.33
CA VAL A 177 8.34 -10.34 3.40
C VAL A 177 9.26 -10.12 4.58
N GLU A 178 9.24 -11.06 5.52
CA GLU A 178 10.24 -11.17 6.59
C GLU A 178 11.19 -12.32 6.27
N LEU A 179 12.50 -12.04 6.27
CA LEU A 179 13.55 -13.03 6.02
C LEU A 179 14.38 -13.25 7.27
N ASN A 180 14.64 -14.51 7.59
CA ASN A 180 15.66 -14.84 8.58
C ASN A 180 17.05 -14.48 8.04
N LYS A 181 17.98 -14.23 8.95
CA LYS A 181 19.36 -13.86 8.61
C LYS A 181 19.99 -14.89 7.67
N ASP A 182 20.68 -14.40 6.64
CA ASP A 182 21.41 -15.20 5.65
C ASP A 182 20.51 -16.15 4.82
N LYS A 183 19.20 -15.85 4.74
CA LYS A 183 18.23 -16.56 3.90
C LYS A 183 17.83 -15.77 2.67
N GLU A 184 17.28 -16.49 1.69
CA GLU A 184 16.93 -15.93 0.39
C GLU A 184 15.43 -15.98 0.14
N PHE A 185 14.91 -14.94 -0.52
CA PHE A 185 13.58 -14.92 -1.10
C PHE A 185 13.71 -14.96 -2.63
N ASN A 186 13.16 -16.00 -3.24
CA ASN A 186 13.14 -16.18 -4.68
C ASN A 186 11.70 -16.13 -5.18
N PHE A 187 11.42 -15.27 -6.16
CA PHE A 187 10.10 -15.16 -6.77
C PHE A 187 10.19 -15.05 -8.29
N LYS A 188 9.39 -15.86 -8.98
CA LYS A 188 9.32 -15.82 -10.44
C LYS A 188 8.37 -14.69 -10.87
N LEU A 189 8.95 -13.53 -11.16
CA LEU A 189 8.22 -12.37 -11.64
C LEU A 189 7.69 -12.59 -13.07
N PRO A 190 6.43 -12.23 -13.36
CA PRO A 190 5.96 -12.16 -14.74
C PRO A 190 6.76 -11.11 -15.52
N SER A 191 7.18 -11.44 -16.74
CA SER A 191 8.03 -10.56 -17.57
C SER A 191 7.34 -9.26 -18.02
N THR A 192 6.05 -9.12 -17.75
CA THR A 192 5.24 -7.93 -18.06
C THR A 192 5.17 -6.94 -16.90
N HIS A 193 5.66 -7.31 -15.71
CA HIS A 193 5.53 -6.48 -14.52
C HIS A 193 6.72 -5.53 -14.35
N ASN A 194 6.40 -4.29 -14.04
CA ASN A 194 7.32 -3.38 -13.37
C ASN A 194 7.35 -3.72 -11.87
N THR A 195 8.53 -3.70 -11.26
CA THR A 195 8.74 -4.21 -9.89
C THR A 195 9.72 -3.33 -9.13
N PHE A 196 9.46 -3.14 -7.84
CA PHE A 196 10.40 -2.53 -6.89
C PHE A 196 10.38 -3.32 -5.57
N ILE A 197 11.38 -3.08 -4.74
CA ILE A 197 11.46 -3.56 -3.35
C ILE A 197 11.66 -2.34 -2.46
N TYR A 198 10.95 -2.30 -1.34
CA TYR A 198 11.16 -1.31 -0.27
C TYR A 198 11.74 -2.05 0.94
N LEU A 199 12.78 -1.49 1.55
CA LEU A 199 13.51 -2.07 2.68
C LEU A 199 13.42 -1.18 3.91
#